data_AF-A0A1V4ZK04-F1
#
_entry.id   AF-A0A1V4ZK04-F1
#
_cell.length_a   1.000
_cell.length_b   1.000
_cell.length_c   1.000
_cell.angle_alpha   90.00
_cell.angle_beta   90.00
_cell.angle_gamma   90.00
#
_symmetry.space_group_name_H-M   'P 1'
#
loop_
_entity.id
_entity.type
_entity.pdbx_description
1 polymer ?
#
loop_
_entity_poly.entity_id
_entity_poly.type
_entity_poly.pdbx_seq_one_letter_code
_entity_poly.pdbx_strand_id
1 'polypeptide(L)'
;MEEIEDIIASAEEDAGDFPDDDEDSASLTWTIVDGNTAIKQTDRAAFLYRETILPLPVQEFFGVLNLDPGHKKRLVLLYGTRRFDTYIEKTVHTSPVTRMIWKADFAAMLNQQYPLWLDFFKKTRAEAVDAPTIQFTRRRDPDHFDLELEGACSQETAGDFEVPYSPGDTVDNDTLRTAFRCGPQGAIRRSHGINSLVLVSDHTSSSNEDKWIGKVFHFTGPGSGNERGLSSPLNKTLAGSPESGIRLFLFEVFEDAKYVFIGEAELADSPYRSRQADGGKNPHDVYVFPLKLKGGGRPPVTRKDLSKEITGSAQKKGKPLPLPELEFQARYAVKTGGRREVVSEVFEPDRIVSEYARRRANGTCQLCNQNAPFVTADGEPYLEIHHIIPLIDGGEDVIGNVVALCPNCHRKMHLLNLPPDVALLKRRTEGKN
;
A
#
# COMPACT_ATOMS: atom_id res chain seq x y z
N MET A 1 -2.17 58.50 -12.07
CA MET A 1 -2.29 57.74 -13.33
C MET A 1 -0.88 57.38 -13.78
N GLU A 2 -0.10 56.81 -12.85
CA GLU A 2 1.35 56.55 -12.99
C GLU A 2 1.76 55.34 -12.12
N GLU A 3 0.81 54.53 -11.64
CA GLU A 3 1.08 53.33 -10.82
C GLU A 3 0.55 52.03 -11.48
N ILE A 4 0.18 52.08 -12.77
CA ILE A 4 -0.33 50.91 -13.51
C ILE A 4 0.67 50.45 -14.59
N GLU A 5 1.63 51.29 -14.99
CA GLU A 5 2.60 50.93 -16.04
C GLU A 5 3.73 50.02 -15.52
N ASP A 6 4.08 50.09 -14.23
CA ASP A 6 5.17 49.26 -13.67
C ASP A 6 4.79 47.78 -13.42
N ILE A 7 3.49 47.45 -13.41
CA ILE A 7 3.04 46.05 -13.30
C ILE A 7 3.00 45.37 -14.68
N ILE A 8 2.92 46.15 -15.77
CA ILE A 8 2.93 45.62 -17.14
C ILE A 8 4.38 45.39 -17.62
N ALA A 9 5.33 46.23 -17.18
CA ALA A 9 6.73 46.09 -17.56
C ALA A 9 7.44 44.87 -16.94
N SER A 10 6.97 44.32 -15.80
CA SER A 10 7.56 43.11 -15.20
C SER A 10 6.98 41.80 -15.74
N ALA A 11 6.04 41.86 -16.68
CA ALA A 11 5.40 40.69 -17.29
C ALA A 11 5.93 40.37 -18.69
N GLU A 12 6.79 41.23 -19.27
CA GLU A 12 7.32 41.07 -20.63
C GLU A 12 8.75 40.48 -20.70
N GLU A 13 9.43 40.24 -19.57
CA GLU A 13 10.77 39.60 -19.56
C GLU A 13 10.77 38.08 -19.35
N ASP A 14 9.61 37.45 -19.18
CA ASP A 14 9.48 35.99 -19.07
C ASP A 14 8.70 35.38 -20.25
N ALA A 15 8.93 35.93 -21.45
CA ALA A 15 8.61 35.27 -22.72
C ALA A 15 9.58 34.09 -22.96
N GLY A 16 9.58 33.14 -22.02
CA GLY A 16 10.19 31.84 -22.19
C GLY A 16 9.33 31.04 -23.17
N ASP A 17 9.89 30.80 -24.35
CA ASP A 17 9.60 29.73 -25.30
C ASP A 17 8.44 28.83 -24.87
N PHE A 18 7.24 29.10 -25.40
CA PHE A 18 6.11 28.17 -25.28
C PHE A 18 6.54 26.88 -25.97
N PRO A 19 6.55 25.73 -25.29
CA PRO A 19 6.80 24.48 -25.98
C PRO A 19 5.69 24.31 -27.02
N ASP A 20 6.10 23.94 -28.24
CA ASP A 20 5.23 23.28 -29.21
C ASP A 20 4.72 21.98 -28.54
N ASP A 21 3.68 22.08 -27.73
CA ASP A 21 2.90 20.92 -27.30
C ASP A 21 2.17 20.45 -28.57
N ASP A 22 2.78 19.46 -29.23
CA ASP A 22 2.26 18.78 -30.42
C ASP A 22 0.74 18.62 -30.33
N GLU A 23 0.03 19.04 -31.37
CA GLU A 23 -1.45 18.92 -31.48
C GLU A 23 -1.92 17.46 -31.24
N ASP A 24 -1.02 16.49 -31.48
CA ASP A 24 -1.18 15.06 -31.20
C ASP A 24 -1.21 14.73 -29.69
N SER A 25 -0.51 15.47 -28.82
CA SER A 25 -0.52 15.24 -27.36
C SER A 25 -1.84 15.68 -26.73
N ALA A 26 -2.41 16.81 -27.18
CA ALA A 26 -3.71 17.28 -26.70
C ALA A 26 -4.85 16.30 -27.02
N SER A 27 -4.77 15.63 -28.17
CA SER A 27 -5.67 14.54 -28.57
C SER A 27 -5.66 13.37 -27.58
N LEU A 28 -4.49 13.00 -27.06
CA LEU A 28 -4.31 11.85 -26.16
C LEU A 28 -4.94 12.04 -24.77
N THR A 29 -5.24 13.29 -24.40
CA THR A 29 -5.80 13.62 -23.07
C THR A 29 -7.33 13.70 -23.06
N TRP A 30 -7.99 13.64 -24.22
CA TRP A 30 -9.44 13.73 -24.32
C TRP A 30 -10.04 12.44 -24.86
N THR A 31 -11.19 12.04 -24.31
CA THR A 31 -11.97 10.90 -24.80
C THR A 31 -13.43 11.30 -24.90
N ILE A 32 -14.02 11.21 -26.10
CA ILE A 32 -15.47 11.34 -26.28
C ILE A 32 -16.08 9.95 -26.07
N VAL A 33 -16.88 9.80 -25.01
CA VAL A 33 -17.53 8.53 -24.67
C VAL A 33 -18.77 8.33 -25.54
N ASP A 34 -19.58 9.38 -25.64
CA ASP A 34 -20.79 9.42 -26.46
C ASP A 34 -21.15 10.87 -26.82
N GLY A 35 -22.31 11.10 -27.44
CA GLY A 35 -22.75 12.45 -27.83
C GLY A 35 -22.99 13.43 -26.67
N ASN A 36 -23.12 12.93 -25.45
CA ASN A 36 -23.41 13.70 -24.25
C ASN A 36 -22.26 13.75 -23.25
N THR A 37 -21.27 12.85 -23.36
CA THR A 37 -20.21 12.69 -22.37
C THR A 37 -18.81 12.78 -22.99
N ALA A 38 -17.99 13.68 -22.43
CA ALA A 38 -16.58 13.83 -22.76
C ALA A 38 -15.73 13.73 -21.49
N ILE A 39 -14.56 13.10 -21.56
CA ILE A 39 -13.63 12.93 -20.45
C ILE A 39 -12.31 13.59 -20.80
N LYS A 40 -11.78 14.38 -19.86
CA LYS A 40 -10.43 14.93 -19.89
C LYS A 40 -9.58 14.25 -18.84
N GLN A 41 -8.53 13.56 -19.27
CA GLN A 41 -7.40 13.21 -18.42
C GLN A 41 -6.69 14.50 -18.02
N THR A 42 -6.62 14.82 -16.73
CA THR A 42 -5.96 16.06 -16.29
C THR A 42 -4.46 16.01 -16.53
N ASP A 43 -3.88 17.17 -16.79
CA ASP A 43 -2.48 17.36 -17.10
C ASP A 43 -1.90 18.54 -16.32
N ARG A 44 -0.63 18.83 -16.58
CA ARG A 44 0.07 19.96 -15.99
C ARG A 44 -0.65 21.29 -16.23
N ALA A 45 -1.21 21.51 -17.42
CA ALA A 45 -1.87 22.75 -17.79
C ALA A 45 -3.17 22.96 -17.01
N ALA A 46 -3.94 21.89 -16.81
CA ALA A 46 -5.15 21.92 -16.00
C ALA A 46 -4.87 22.40 -14.56
N PHE A 47 -3.83 21.87 -13.92
CA PHE A 47 -3.50 22.20 -12.53
C PHE A 47 -2.80 23.55 -12.34
N LEU A 48 -1.88 23.90 -13.23
CA LEU A 48 -1.01 25.08 -13.05
C LEU A 48 -1.50 26.31 -13.80
N TYR A 49 -2.05 26.14 -15.00
CA TYR A 49 -2.35 27.23 -15.93
C TYR A 49 -3.87 27.45 -16.11
N ARG A 50 -4.69 26.56 -15.53
CA ARG A 50 -6.16 26.65 -15.53
C ARG A 50 -6.79 26.55 -16.92
N GLU A 51 -6.09 25.86 -17.81
CA GLU A 51 -6.48 25.75 -19.20
C GLU A 51 -6.31 24.34 -19.73
N THR A 52 -7.00 24.07 -20.84
CA THR A 52 -6.81 22.86 -21.62
C THR A 52 -7.12 23.10 -23.09
N ILE A 53 -6.30 22.55 -23.97
CA ILE A 53 -6.50 22.61 -25.41
C ILE A 53 -7.65 21.67 -25.82
N LEU A 54 -8.46 22.09 -26.79
CA LEU A 54 -9.60 21.33 -27.30
C LEU A 54 -9.31 20.81 -28.71
N PRO A 55 -9.08 19.49 -28.89
CA PRO A 55 -9.03 18.85 -30.21
C PRO A 55 -10.35 19.00 -30.98
N LEU A 56 -10.33 18.88 -32.31
CA LEU A 56 -11.50 19.07 -33.18
C LEU A 56 -12.77 18.30 -32.73
N PRO A 57 -12.72 17.00 -32.36
CA PRO A 57 -13.90 16.28 -31.87
C PRO A 57 -14.49 16.87 -30.58
N VAL A 58 -13.63 17.42 -29.73
CA VAL A 58 -14.02 18.05 -28.47
C VAL A 58 -14.58 19.45 -28.72
N GLN A 59 -14.08 20.16 -29.73
CA GLN A 59 -14.67 21.42 -30.18
C GLN A 59 -16.11 21.24 -30.67
N GLU A 60 -16.41 20.13 -31.35
CA GLU A 60 -17.79 19.77 -31.71
C GLU A 60 -18.64 19.49 -30.46
N PHE A 61 -18.07 18.76 -29.49
CA PHE A 61 -18.73 18.49 -28.21
C PHE A 61 -19.09 19.78 -27.45
N PHE A 62 -18.26 20.80 -27.44
CA PHE A 62 -18.62 22.08 -26.79
C PHE A 62 -19.36 23.07 -27.72
N GLY A 63 -19.63 22.68 -28.97
CA GLY A 63 -20.33 23.52 -29.95
C GLY A 63 -19.54 24.79 -30.26
N VAL A 64 -18.24 24.65 -30.52
CA VAL A 64 -17.26 25.74 -30.76
C VAL A 64 -16.43 25.54 -32.03
N LEU A 65 -16.78 24.59 -32.91
CA LEU A 65 -16.08 24.35 -34.19
C LEU A 65 -15.88 25.63 -35.02
N ASN A 66 -16.89 26.51 -35.04
CA ASN A 66 -16.90 27.74 -35.83
C ASN A 66 -16.59 29.00 -35.00
N LEU A 67 -15.88 28.85 -33.87
CA LEU A 67 -15.48 30.00 -33.06
C LEU A 67 -14.38 30.78 -33.80
N ASP A 68 -14.61 32.08 -34.04
CA ASP A 68 -13.64 32.96 -34.69
C ASP A 68 -12.46 33.29 -33.76
N PRO A 69 -11.23 33.45 -34.29
CA PRO A 69 -10.09 33.94 -33.52
C PRO A 69 -10.42 35.23 -32.75
N GLY A 70 -10.02 35.30 -31.48
CA GLY A 70 -10.28 36.44 -30.59
C GLY A 70 -11.66 36.44 -29.94
N HIS A 71 -12.58 35.55 -30.33
CA HIS A 71 -13.88 35.42 -29.70
C HIS A 71 -13.86 34.42 -28.55
N LYS A 72 -14.74 34.66 -27.57
CA LYS A 72 -14.91 33.80 -26.40
C LYS A 72 -16.35 33.33 -26.31
N LYS A 73 -16.53 32.06 -26.01
CA LYS A 73 -17.82 31.46 -25.65
C LYS A 73 -17.81 31.16 -24.15
N ARG A 74 -18.83 31.64 -23.43
CA ARG A 74 -19.01 31.32 -22.00
C ARG A 74 -19.70 29.98 -21.85
N LEU A 75 -19.19 29.17 -20.92
CA LEU A 75 -19.77 27.93 -20.45
C LEU A 75 -20.03 28.00 -18.95
N VAL A 76 -20.88 27.10 -18.48
CA VAL A 76 -21.17 26.91 -17.05
C VAL A 76 -20.90 25.47 -16.69
N LEU A 77 -19.97 25.27 -15.78
CA LEU A 77 -19.65 23.95 -15.24
C LEU A 77 -20.28 23.80 -13.86
N LEU A 78 -20.95 22.67 -13.64
CA LEU A 78 -21.69 22.37 -12.42
C LEU A 78 -21.07 21.15 -11.75
N TYR A 79 -20.62 21.30 -10.51
CA TYR A 79 -20.10 20.18 -9.71
C TYR A 79 -20.84 20.12 -8.39
N GLY A 80 -21.70 19.10 -8.23
CA GLY A 80 -22.67 19.06 -7.14
C GLY A 80 -23.60 20.29 -7.18
N THR A 81 -23.59 21.10 -6.12
CA THR A 81 -24.37 22.35 -6.02
C THR A 81 -23.58 23.60 -6.44
N ARG A 82 -22.30 23.45 -6.78
CA ARG A 82 -21.41 24.57 -7.13
C ARG A 82 -21.47 24.86 -8.61
N ARG A 83 -21.44 26.15 -8.95
CA ARG A 83 -21.44 26.68 -10.31
C ARG A 83 -20.11 27.39 -10.58
N PHE A 84 -19.47 27.06 -11.68
CA PHE A 84 -18.21 27.66 -12.13
C PHE A 84 -18.38 28.25 -13.52
N ASP A 85 -17.98 29.51 -13.67
CA ASP A 85 -17.92 30.13 -14.99
C ASP A 85 -16.63 29.75 -15.70
N THR A 86 -16.76 29.32 -16.94
CA THR A 86 -15.66 28.87 -17.80
C THR A 86 -15.79 29.53 -19.16
N TYR A 87 -14.68 29.68 -19.87
CA TYR A 87 -14.68 30.20 -21.23
C TYR A 87 -13.95 29.27 -22.17
N ILE A 88 -14.41 29.19 -23.42
CA ILE A 88 -13.63 28.68 -24.52
C ILE A 88 -13.26 29.85 -25.40
N GLU A 89 -12.01 29.94 -25.81
CA GLU A 89 -11.53 30.94 -26.77
C GLU A 89 -10.69 30.31 -27.86
N LYS A 90 -10.62 30.99 -29.01
CA LYS A 90 -9.68 30.69 -30.08
C LYS A 90 -8.63 31.80 -30.12
N THR A 91 -7.36 31.44 -29.99
CA THR A 91 -6.26 32.42 -29.93
C THR A 91 -6.08 33.17 -31.26
N VAL A 92 -5.41 34.33 -31.25
CA VAL A 92 -5.25 35.22 -32.43
C VAL A 92 -3.87 35.05 -33.09
N HIS A 93 -3.12 34.01 -32.72
CA HIS A 93 -1.77 33.77 -33.25
C HIS A 93 -1.79 33.22 -34.67
N THR A 94 -0.61 33.16 -35.30
CA THR A 94 -0.42 32.64 -36.67
C THR A 94 -0.95 31.22 -36.86
N SER A 95 -0.96 30.43 -35.77
CA SER A 95 -1.61 29.13 -35.67
C SER A 95 -2.62 29.17 -34.51
N PRO A 96 -3.89 29.50 -34.76
CA PRO A 96 -4.87 29.72 -33.70
C PRO A 96 -5.33 28.40 -33.08
N VAL A 97 -5.22 28.29 -31.76
CA VAL A 97 -5.60 27.11 -30.97
C VAL A 97 -6.88 27.40 -30.20
N THR A 98 -7.78 26.43 -30.14
CA THR A 98 -9.00 26.51 -29.32
C THR A 98 -8.71 25.92 -27.94
N ARG A 99 -8.90 26.72 -26.88
CA ARG A 99 -8.68 26.29 -25.49
C ARG A 99 -9.85 26.61 -24.59
N MET A 100 -10.07 25.76 -23.60
CA MET A 100 -10.96 26.02 -22.47
C MET A 100 -10.14 26.56 -21.30
N ILE A 101 -10.65 27.59 -20.64
CA ILE A 101 -10.04 28.26 -19.49
C ILE A 101 -11.08 28.37 -18.39
N TRP A 102 -10.76 27.88 -17.20
CA TRP A 102 -11.63 28.01 -16.03
C TRP A 102 -11.13 29.07 -15.05
N LYS A 103 -12.07 29.66 -14.31
CA LYS A 103 -11.77 30.70 -13.32
C LYS A 103 -11.03 30.14 -12.09
N ALA A 104 -10.50 31.07 -11.29
CA ALA A 104 -9.69 30.76 -10.12
C ALA A 104 -10.44 29.93 -9.05
N ASP A 105 -11.76 30.04 -8.98
CA ASP A 105 -12.62 29.29 -8.07
C ASP A 105 -12.70 27.80 -8.42
N PHE A 106 -12.80 27.45 -9.70
CA PHE A 106 -12.72 26.06 -10.15
C PHE A 106 -11.32 25.49 -9.95
N ALA A 107 -10.28 26.27 -10.31
CA ALA A 107 -8.90 25.86 -10.10
C ALA A 107 -8.59 25.63 -8.61
N ALA A 108 -9.07 26.50 -7.72
CA ALA A 108 -8.92 26.34 -6.27
C ALA A 108 -9.62 25.07 -5.78
N MET A 109 -10.81 24.76 -6.31
CA MET A 109 -11.52 23.52 -5.99
C MET A 109 -10.75 22.29 -6.47
N LEU A 110 -10.28 22.28 -7.72
CA LEU A 110 -9.50 21.17 -8.28
C LEU A 110 -8.20 20.94 -7.48
N ASN A 111 -7.51 22.02 -7.12
CA ASN A 111 -6.29 21.99 -6.32
C ASN A 111 -6.52 21.52 -4.88
N GLN A 112 -7.64 21.93 -4.27
CA GLN A 112 -8.05 21.45 -2.95
C GLN A 112 -8.39 19.95 -2.99
N GLN A 113 -9.00 19.50 -4.07
CA GLN A 113 -9.43 18.13 -4.26
C GLN A 113 -8.26 17.17 -4.53
N TYR A 114 -7.24 17.66 -5.25
CA TYR A 114 -6.09 16.87 -5.68
C TYR A 114 -4.75 17.55 -5.37
N PRO A 115 -4.44 17.83 -4.09
CA PRO A 115 -3.26 18.61 -3.71
C PRO A 115 -1.94 17.89 -4.05
N LEU A 116 -1.94 16.55 -4.07
CA LEU A 116 -0.77 15.75 -4.45
C LEU A 116 -0.45 15.87 -5.95
N TRP A 117 -1.48 15.98 -6.79
CA TRP A 117 -1.31 16.19 -8.23
C TRP A 117 -0.80 17.59 -8.53
N LEU A 118 -1.29 18.59 -7.80
CA LEU A 118 -0.71 19.94 -7.86
C LEU A 118 0.77 19.94 -7.47
N ASP A 119 1.15 19.26 -6.39
CA ASP A 119 2.56 19.16 -5.97
C ASP A 119 3.43 18.39 -6.97
N PHE A 120 2.91 17.28 -7.51
CA PHE A 120 3.56 16.50 -8.57
C PHE A 120 3.87 17.36 -9.80
N PHE A 121 2.84 18.03 -10.34
CA PHE A 121 3.01 18.89 -11.52
C PHE A 121 3.85 20.13 -11.22
N LYS A 122 3.94 20.62 -9.97
CA LYS A 122 4.92 21.67 -9.64
C LYS A 122 6.37 21.17 -9.75
N LYS A 123 6.63 19.92 -9.41
CA LYS A 123 7.98 19.35 -9.29
C LYS A 123 8.48 18.65 -10.57
N THR A 124 7.57 18.25 -11.45
CA THR A 124 7.86 17.38 -12.58
C THR A 124 7.19 17.88 -13.87
N ARG A 125 7.85 17.60 -15.02
CA ARG A 125 7.30 17.83 -16.37
C ARG A 125 6.85 16.54 -17.08
N ALA A 126 6.89 15.41 -16.38
CA ALA A 126 6.49 14.12 -16.91
C ALA A 126 4.98 14.02 -17.05
N GLU A 127 4.53 13.27 -18.05
CA GLU A 127 3.16 12.84 -18.20
C GLU A 127 2.74 11.88 -17.08
N ALA A 128 1.46 11.89 -16.73
CA ALA A 128 0.89 11.07 -15.67
C ALA A 128 -0.33 10.32 -16.18
N VAL A 129 -0.12 9.04 -16.52
CA VAL A 129 -1.17 8.16 -17.06
C VAL A 129 -2.27 7.89 -16.03
N ASP A 130 -1.99 8.09 -14.74
CA ASP A 130 -2.91 7.90 -13.61
C ASP A 130 -3.43 9.21 -13.01
N ALA A 131 -3.24 10.35 -13.70
CA ALA A 131 -3.84 11.62 -13.31
C ALA A 131 -5.38 11.54 -13.22
N PRO A 132 -6.02 12.35 -12.36
CA PRO A 132 -7.47 12.30 -12.22
C PRO A 132 -8.16 12.75 -13.51
N THR A 133 -9.39 12.29 -13.73
CA THR A 133 -10.19 12.70 -14.88
C THR A 133 -11.27 13.71 -14.50
N ILE A 134 -11.63 14.55 -15.47
CA ILE A 134 -12.81 15.42 -15.42
C ILE A 134 -13.77 14.93 -16.51
N GLN A 135 -14.90 14.38 -16.10
CA GLN A 135 -16.00 14.02 -16.99
C GLN A 135 -16.94 15.22 -17.12
N PHE A 136 -17.34 15.53 -18.34
CA PHE A 136 -18.27 16.57 -18.72
C PHE A 136 -19.51 15.92 -19.33
N THR A 137 -20.68 16.17 -18.75
CA THR A 137 -21.96 15.67 -19.26
C THR A 137 -22.85 16.84 -19.67
N ARG A 138 -23.32 16.86 -20.92
CA ARG A 138 -24.23 17.88 -21.44
C ARG A 138 -25.54 17.91 -20.64
N ARG A 139 -26.00 19.12 -20.30
CA ARG A 139 -27.39 19.35 -19.84
C ARG A 139 -28.31 19.73 -20.99
N ARG A 140 -29.62 19.79 -20.68
CA ARG A 140 -30.63 20.35 -21.59
C ARG A 140 -30.44 21.84 -21.80
N ASP A 141 -29.98 22.55 -20.77
CA ASP A 141 -29.63 23.96 -20.86
C ASP A 141 -28.37 24.10 -21.73
N PRO A 142 -28.43 24.89 -22.82
CA PRO A 142 -27.26 25.11 -23.67
C PRO A 142 -26.08 25.63 -22.86
N ASP A 143 -24.88 25.17 -23.21
CA ASP A 143 -23.61 25.61 -22.62
C ASP A 143 -23.45 25.31 -21.11
N HIS A 144 -24.33 24.48 -20.54
CA HIS A 144 -24.22 23.98 -19.17
C HIS A 144 -23.80 22.50 -19.17
N PHE A 145 -22.82 22.18 -18.33
CA PHE A 145 -22.26 20.84 -18.22
C PHE A 145 -22.17 20.42 -16.76
N ASP A 146 -22.62 19.20 -16.47
CA ASP A 146 -22.32 18.53 -15.21
C ASP A 146 -20.89 17.99 -15.23
N LEU A 147 -20.20 18.17 -14.11
CA LEU A 147 -18.89 17.63 -13.88
C LEU A 147 -18.95 16.45 -12.94
N GLU A 148 -18.24 15.40 -13.30
CA GLU A 148 -17.82 14.36 -12.37
C GLU A 148 -16.29 14.30 -12.38
N LEU A 149 -15.71 14.14 -11.20
CA LEU A 149 -14.27 14.13 -11.02
C LEU A 149 -13.88 12.74 -10.50
N GLU A 150 -12.98 12.04 -11.19
CA GLU A 150 -12.60 10.68 -10.78
C GLU A 150 -11.61 10.72 -9.62
N GLY A 151 -11.88 9.93 -8.57
CA GLY A 151 -11.12 10.00 -7.33
C GLY A 151 -11.35 11.27 -6.51
N ALA A 152 -12.29 12.13 -6.92
CA ALA A 152 -12.74 13.25 -6.12
C ALA A 152 -13.49 12.73 -4.90
N CYS A 153 -13.10 13.24 -3.73
CA CYS A 153 -13.90 13.21 -2.53
C CYS A 153 -15.29 13.79 -2.85
N SER A 154 -16.32 12.95 -3.00
CA SER A 154 -17.67 13.36 -2.59
C SER A 154 -17.51 13.92 -1.17
N GLN A 155 -18.24 14.96 -0.79
CA GLN A 155 -18.07 15.70 0.47
C GLN A 155 -18.30 14.87 1.77
N GLU A 156 -18.04 13.57 1.75
CA GLU A 156 -17.75 12.77 2.92
C GLU A 156 -16.27 12.96 3.24
N THR A 157 -16.00 13.63 4.35
CA THR A 157 -14.64 13.71 4.86
C THR A 157 -14.08 12.29 5.00
N ALA A 158 -12.75 12.13 4.88
CA ALA A 158 -12.08 10.85 5.10
C ALA A 158 -12.40 10.19 6.48
N GLY A 159 -13.11 10.90 7.37
CA GLY A 159 -13.66 10.39 8.63
C GLY A 159 -15.01 9.67 8.54
N ASP A 160 -15.76 9.77 7.45
CA ASP A 160 -17.16 9.27 7.37
C ASP A 160 -17.31 7.99 6.52
N PHE A 161 -16.23 7.45 5.94
CA PHE A 161 -16.30 6.19 5.20
C PHE A 161 -16.52 5.01 6.16
N GLU A 162 -17.76 4.54 6.24
CA GLU A 162 -18.12 3.30 6.91
C GLU A 162 -17.75 2.10 6.04
N VAL A 163 -17.08 1.12 6.65
CA VAL A 163 -16.71 -0.11 5.96
C VAL A 163 -17.97 -0.93 5.71
N PRO A 164 -18.35 -1.21 4.45
CA PRO A 164 -19.64 -1.84 4.15
C PRO A 164 -19.66 -3.36 4.40
N TYR A 165 -18.55 -3.94 4.88
CA TYR A 165 -18.35 -5.37 5.01
C TYR A 165 -17.90 -5.75 6.42
N SER A 166 -18.36 -6.90 6.88
CA SER A 166 -17.86 -7.58 8.07
C SER A 166 -16.69 -8.50 7.71
N PRO A 167 -15.71 -8.69 8.61
CA PRO A 167 -14.66 -9.69 8.42
C PRO A 167 -15.22 -11.07 8.05
N GLY A 168 -14.76 -11.63 6.93
CA GLY A 168 -15.21 -12.90 6.35
C GLY A 168 -16.20 -12.76 5.19
N ASP A 169 -16.76 -11.56 4.95
CA ASP A 169 -17.63 -11.31 3.80
C ASP A 169 -16.85 -11.50 2.49
N THR A 170 -17.51 -12.08 1.50
CA THR A 170 -16.91 -12.33 0.17
C THR A 170 -17.61 -11.47 -0.87
N VAL A 171 -16.83 -10.76 -1.69
CA VAL A 171 -17.31 -9.90 -2.77
C VAL A 171 -16.55 -10.17 -4.07
N ASP A 172 -17.12 -9.74 -5.19
CA ASP A 172 -16.42 -9.71 -6.48
C ASP A 172 -15.59 -8.42 -6.65
N ASN A 173 -14.79 -8.38 -7.73
CA ASN A 173 -13.88 -7.26 -7.99
C ASN A 173 -14.62 -5.93 -8.27
N ASP A 174 -15.78 -5.98 -8.93
CA ASP A 174 -16.55 -4.78 -9.29
C ASP A 174 -17.20 -4.17 -8.04
N THR A 175 -17.72 -5.02 -7.16
CA THR A 175 -18.32 -4.63 -5.88
C THR A 175 -17.25 -4.07 -4.94
N LEU A 176 -16.08 -4.70 -4.85
CA LEU A 176 -14.92 -4.17 -4.12
C LEU A 176 -14.50 -2.81 -4.66
N ARG A 177 -14.34 -2.68 -5.98
CA ARG A 177 -13.90 -1.44 -6.64
C ARG A 177 -14.86 -0.29 -6.36
N THR A 178 -16.15 -0.54 -6.52
CA THR A 178 -17.21 0.44 -6.30
C THR A 178 -17.25 0.88 -4.83
N ALA A 179 -17.19 -0.08 -3.90
CA ALA A 179 -17.26 0.20 -2.47
C ALA A 179 -16.04 1.02 -1.97
N PHE A 180 -14.82 0.64 -2.37
CA PHE A 180 -13.60 1.27 -1.88
C PHE A 180 -13.07 2.38 -2.79
N ARG A 181 -13.76 2.69 -3.90
CA ARG A 181 -13.38 3.75 -4.86
C ARG A 181 -11.91 3.63 -5.29
N CYS A 182 -11.44 2.41 -5.56
CA CYS A 182 -10.03 2.10 -5.86
C CYS A 182 -9.84 1.61 -7.32
N GLY A 183 -8.59 1.39 -7.75
CA GLY A 183 -8.30 0.81 -9.07
C GLY A 183 -8.81 -0.63 -9.27
N PRO A 184 -8.90 -1.12 -10.52
CA PRO A 184 -9.50 -2.42 -10.84
C PRO A 184 -8.59 -3.64 -10.62
N GLN A 185 -7.26 -3.44 -10.53
CA GLN A 185 -6.27 -4.52 -10.47
C GLN A 185 -5.08 -4.13 -9.59
N GLY A 186 -4.23 -5.11 -9.28
CA GLY A 186 -3.02 -4.94 -8.48
C GLY A 186 -3.18 -5.34 -7.01
N ALA A 187 -2.05 -5.68 -6.38
CA ALA A 187 -1.98 -6.07 -4.98
C ALA A 187 -2.19 -4.88 -4.02
N ILE A 188 -1.73 -3.69 -4.39
CA ILE A 188 -2.01 -2.45 -3.65
C ILE A 188 -2.83 -1.54 -4.54
N ARG A 189 -4.03 -1.16 -4.09
CA ARG A 189 -4.96 -0.31 -4.84
C ARG A 189 -5.24 0.97 -4.05
N ARG A 190 -4.78 2.10 -4.56
CA ARG A 190 -4.96 3.41 -3.92
C ARG A 190 -6.35 3.96 -4.20
N SER A 191 -7.04 4.42 -3.15
CA SER A 191 -8.21 5.28 -3.26
C SER A 191 -7.93 6.65 -2.66
N HIS A 192 -7.90 7.68 -3.50
CA HIS A 192 -7.74 9.06 -3.05
C HIS A 192 -9.03 9.59 -2.40
N GLY A 193 -10.20 9.20 -2.91
CA GLY A 193 -11.50 9.72 -2.48
C GLY A 193 -11.91 9.36 -1.05
N ILE A 194 -11.44 8.23 -0.51
CA ILE A 194 -11.65 7.83 0.90
C ILE A 194 -10.35 7.75 1.70
N ASN A 195 -9.27 8.32 1.16
CA ASN A 195 -7.92 8.26 1.70
C ASN A 195 -7.52 6.86 2.23
N SER A 196 -7.59 5.83 1.36
CA SER A 196 -7.25 4.46 1.74
C SER A 196 -6.35 3.73 0.73
N LEU A 197 -5.79 2.60 1.19
CA LEU A 197 -5.23 1.53 0.36
C LEU A 197 -6.04 0.26 0.57
N VAL A 198 -6.44 -0.37 -0.53
CA VAL A 198 -6.93 -1.75 -0.52
C VAL A 198 -5.76 -2.67 -0.83
N LEU A 199 -5.48 -3.60 0.07
CA LEU A 199 -4.41 -4.59 -0.02
C LEU A 199 -5.03 -5.94 -0.36
N VAL A 200 -4.65 -6.49 -1.50
CA VAL A 200 -5.19 -7.74 -2.04
C VAL A 200 -4.08 -8.77 -2.06
N SER A 201 -4.20 -9.79 -1.22
CA SER A 201 -3.32 -10.96 -1.22
C SER A 201 -3.98 -12.10 -1.97
N ASP A 202 -3.35 -12.58 -3.04
CA ASP A 202 -3.91 -13.61 -3.91
C ASP A 202 -3.19 -14.96 -3.77
N HIS A 203 -3.83 -15.87 -3.05
CA HIS A 203 -3.33 -17.23 -2.77
C HIS A 203 -3.62 -18.23 -3.90
N THR A 204 -4.32 -17.80 -4.96
CA THR A 204 -4.51 -18.62 -6.16
C THR A 204 -3.28 -18.57 -7.08
N SER A 205 -2.50 -17.51 -6.96
CA SER A 205 -1.24 -17.30 -7.65
C SER A 205 -0.05 -17.78 -6.79
N SER A 206 0.99 -18.34 -7.42
CA SER A 206 2.20 -18.79 -6.72
C SER A 206 3.31 -17.73 -6.67
N SER A 207 2.98 -16.46 -6.94
CA SER A 207 3.96 -15.37 -7.10
C SER A 207 4.36 -14.70 -5.79
N ASN A 208 3.48 -14.69 -4.77
CA ASN A 208 3.73 -14.03 -3.48
C ASN A 208 3.63 -15.03 -2.34
N GLU A 209 4.59 -14.98 -1.40
CA GLU A 209 4.57 -15.83 -0.18
C GLU A 209 3.84 -15.16 1.00
N ASP A 210 2.73 -14.47 0.70
CA ASP A 210 1.93 -13.78 1.70
C ASP A 210 1.40 -14.78 2.73
N LYS A 211 1.59 -14.47 4.02
CA LYS A 211 1.23 -15.41 5.08
C LYS A 211 0.97 -14.73 6.41
N TRP A 212 0.12 -15.37 7.19
CA TRP A 212 -0.02 -15.07 8.62
C TRP A 212 1.17 -15.68 9.38
N ILE A 213 1.89 -14.84 10.12
CA ILE A 213 2.79 -15.27 11.18
C ILE A 213 2.17 -14.79 12.48
N GLY A 214 1.44 -15.71 13.12
CA GLY A 214 0.71 -15.39 14.33
C GLY A 214 -0.46 -14.44 14.10
N LYS A 215 -0.40 -13.22 14.68
CA LYS A 215 -1.42 -12.17 14.49
C LYS A 215 -1.00 -11.10 13.46
N VAL A 216 0.16 -11.28 12.84
CA VAL A 216 0.70 -10.35 11.86
C VAL A 216 0.61 -11.00 10.49
N PHE A 217 0.03 -10.29 9.53
CA PHE A 217 -0.02 -10.70 8.14
C PHE A 217 1.16 -10.08 7.40
N HIS A 218 1.95 -10.92 6.72
CA HIS A 218 3.14 -10.50 6.00
C HIS A 218 2.77 -10.34 4.54
N PHE A 219 2.40 -9.12 4.17
CA PHE A 219 1.92 -8.77 2.85
C PHE A 219 3.08 -8.36 1.94
N THR A 220 3.23 -9.00 0.79
CA THR A 220 4.27 -8.72 -0.19
C THR A 220 3.82 -7.59 -1.10
N GLY A 221 4.55 -6.48 -1.08
CA GLY A 221 4.27 -5.37 -1.99
C GLY A 221 4.63 -5.72 -3.43
N PRO A 222 4.01 -5.07 -4.43
CA PRO A 222 4.29 -5.30 -5.84
C PRO A 222 5.78 -5.14 -6.15
N GLY A 223 6.34 -6.13 -6.84
CA GLY A 223 7.70 -6.15 -7.35
C GLY A 223 7.74 -6.83 -8.71
N SER A 224 7.63 -6.05 -9.79
CA SER A 224 7.98 -6.55 -11.12
C SER A 224 9.50 -6.49 -11.27
N GLY A 225 10.09 -7.56 -11.82
CA GLY A 225 11.51 -7.68 -12.08
C GLY A 225 12.14 -6.40 -12.68
N ASN A 226 13.39 -6.18 -12.27
CA ASN A 226 14.30 -5.09 -12.64
C ASN A 226 13.99 -3.69 -12.05
N GLU A 227 12.83 -3.47 -11.40
CA GLU A 227 12.52 -2.20 -10.73
C GLU A 227 12.55 -2.29 -9.20
N ARG A 228 13.17 -1.29 -8.58
CA ARG A 228 13.86 -1.35 -7.29
C ARG A 228 12.94 -1.14 -6.06
N GLY A 229 12.15 -2.13 -5.65
CA GLY A 229 11.60 -2.19 -4.27
C GLY A 229 10.81 -0.95 -3.80
N LEU A 230 11.28 -0.25 -2.75
CA LEU A 230 10.70 1.01 -2.22
C LEU A 230 10.67 2.18 -3.23
N SER A 231 11.13 2.00 -4.47
CA SER A 231 10.96 3.00 -5.53
C SER A 231 9.51 3.13 -6.00
N SER A 232 8.71 2.06 -5.87
CA SER A 232 7.28 2.07 -6.23
C SER A 232 6.50 3.07 -5.38
N PRO A 233 5.75 4.02 -5.99
CA PRO A 233 4.93 5.00 -5.26
C PRO A 233 3.94 4.36 -4.28
N LEU A 234 3.40 3.18 -4.62
CA LEU A 234 2.46 2.44 -3.78
C LEU A 234 3.16 1.85 -2.54
N ASN A 235 4.36 1.30 -2.70
CA ASN A 235 5.17 0.79 -1.58
C ASN A 235 5.57 1.92 -0.63
N LYS A 236 5.91 3.11 -1.17
CA LYS A 236 6.19 4.31 -0.35
C LYS A 236 4.96 4.76 0.42
N THR A 237 3.79 4.77 -0.24
CA THR A 237 2.53 5.17 0.38
C THR A 237 2.15 4.21 1.51
N LEU A 238 2.30 2.91 1.30
CA LEU A 238 2.04 1.90 2.32
C LEU A 238 3.03 2.03 3.50
N ALA A 239 4.33 2.21 3.22
CA ALA A 239 5.34 2.41 4.26
C ALA A 239 5.09 3.68 5.09
N GLY A 240 4.64 4.76 4.46
CA GLY A 240 4.28 6.03 5.11
C GLY A 240 2.87 6.06 5.70
N SER A 241 2.16 4.93 5.75
CA SER A 241 0.80 4.88 6.29
C SER A 241 0.64 5.33 7.75
N PRO A 242 1.60 5.10 8.67
CA PRO A 242 1.46 5.52 10.06
C PRO A 242 1.42 7.06 10.22
N GLU A 243 2.07 7.79 9.31
CA GLU A 243 2.21 9.25 9.39
C GLU A 243 1.16 9.97 8.53
N SER A 244 0.75 9.38 7.42
CA SER A 244 -0.17 9.99 6.45
C SER A 244 -1.65 9.89 6.82
N GLY A 245 -2.01 9.07 7.81
CA GLY A 245 -3.40 8.83 8.21
C GLY A 245 -4.22 8.05 7.16
N ILE A 246 -3.55 7.42 6.20
CA ILE A 246 -4.19 6.57 5.19
C ILE A 246 -4.73 5.29 5.84
N ARG A 247 -5.95 4.89 5.50
CA ARG A 247 -6.56 3.65 6.03
C ARG A 247 -6.15 2.45 5.17
N LEU A 248 -5.87 1.30 5.79
CA LEU A 248 -5.49 0.09 5.08
C LEU A 248 -6.61 -0.95 5.20
N PHE A 249 -7.06 -1.52 4.09
CA PHE A 249 -8.10 -2.55 4.07
C PHE A 249 -7.56 -3.82 3.44
N LEU A 250 -7.53 -4.91 4.21
CA LEU A 250 -6.96 -6.18 3.78
C LEU A 250 -8.04 -7.11 3.20
N PHE A 251 -7.75 -7.66 2.03
CA PHE A 251 -8.50 -8.70 1.36
C PHE A 251 -7.60 -9.89 1.02
N GLU A 252 -8.13 -11.10 1.18
CA GLU A 252 -7.47 -12.33 0.73
C GLU A 252 -8.33 -13.03 -0.34
N VAL A 253 -7.68 -13.58 -1.36
CA VAL A 253 -8.31 -14.31 -2.47
C VAL A 253 -7.86 -15.77 -2.40
N PHE A 254 -8.81 -16.68 -2.15
CA PHE A 254 -8.56 -18.13 -2.09
C PHE A 254 -9.15 -18.88 -3.29
N GLU A 255 -10.05 -18.22 -4.02
CA GLU A 255 -10.70 -18.69 -5.22
C GLU A 255 -10.75 -17.52 -6.19
N ASP A 256 -10.49 -17.78 -7.47
CA ASP A 256 -10.42 -16.72 -8.49
C ASP A 256 -11.68 -15.84 -8.48
N ALA A 257 -11.46 -14.53 -8.60
CA ALA A 257 -12.46 -13.47 -8.51
C ALA A 257 -13.29 -13.39 -7.20
N LYS A 258 -12.93 -14.11 -6.13
CA LYS A 258 -13.60 -14.03 -4.82
C LYS A 258 -12.71 -13.39 -3.75
N TYR A 259 -13.05 -12.17 -3.38
CA TYR A 259 -12.29 -11.35 -2.44
C TYR A 259 -12.92 -11.43 -1.06
N VAL A 260 -12.22 -12.05 -0.10
CA VAL A 260 -12.66 -12.13 1.30
C VAL A 260 -12.15 -10.91 2.04
N PHE A 261 -13.05 -10.10 2.58
CA PHE A 261 -12.68 -8.97 3.43
C PHE A 261 -12.16 -9.48 4.77
N ILE A 262 -10.92 -9.13 5.12
CA ILE A 262 -10.31 -9.55 6.38
C ILE A 262 -10.52 -8.49 7.47
N GLY A 263 -10.35 -7.21 7.11
CA GLY A 263 -10.52 -6.12 8.05
C GLY A 263 -9.68 -4.90 7.73
N GLU A 264 -9.85 -3.86 8.55
CA GLU A 264 -8.97 -2.70 8.56
C GLU A 264 -7.66 -3.04 9.27
N ALA A 265 -6.54 -2.68 8.66
CA ALA A 265 -5.20 -3.00 9.11
C ALA A 265 -4.36 -1.75 9.38
N GLU A 266 -3.25 -1.95 10.07
CA GLU A 266 -2.18 -0.97 10.28
C GLU A 266 -0.83 -1.69 10.22
N LEU A 267 0.25 -0.96 9.91
CA LEU A 267 1.58 -1.54 9.97
C LEU A 267 1.90 -1.98 11.41
N ALA A 268 2.33 -3.23 11.55
CA ALA A 268 2.77 -3.80 12.81
C ALA A 268 4.23 -3.45 13.12
N ASP A 269 5.06 -3.32 12.08
CA ASP A 269 6.48 -2.94 12.17
C ASP A 269 6.94 -2.33 10.82
N SER A 270 8.20 -1.92 10.76
CA SER A 270 8.88 -1.44 9.57
C SER A 270 8.87 -2.49 8.46
N PRO A 271 8.59 -2.10 7.20
CA PRO A 271 8.73 -3.01 6.06
C PRO A 271 10.16 -3.53 5.93
N TYR A 272 10.30 -4.78 5.51
CA TYR A 272 11.60 -5.44 5.40
C TYR A 272 11.75 -6.12 4.04
N ARG A 273 13.01 -6.40 3.65
CA ARG A 273 13.31 -7.09 2.40
C ARG A 273 13.31 -8.60 2.64
N SER A 274 12.61 -9.35 1.79
CA SER A 274 12.69 -10.80 1.74
C SER A 274 13.03 -11.26 0.32
N ARG A 275 13.63 -12.44 0.19
CA ARG A 275 13.99 -13.02 -1.10
C ARG A 275 13.02 -14.15 -1.42
N GLN A 276 12.09 -13.89 -2.33
CA GLN A 276 11.02 -14.83 -2.70
C GLN A 276 11.24 -15.38 -4.11
N ALA A 277 10.76 -16.60 -4.35
CA ALA A 277 10.83 -17.28 -5.64
C ALA A 277 9.49 -17.14 -6.36
N ASP A 278 9.45 -16.35 -7.43
CA ASP A 278 8.23 -16.13 -8.22
C ASP A 278 8.00 -17.33 -9.15
N GLY A 279 7.12 -18.27 -8.77
CA GLY A 279 6.56 -19.27 -9.69
C GLY A 279 7.55 -20.01 -10.60
N GLY A 280 8.78 -20.30 -10.14
CA GLY A 280 9.82 -20.98 -10.93
C GLY A 280 10.85 -20.09 -11.64
N LYS A 281 10.81 -18.77 -11.46
CA LYS A 281 11.87 -17.82 -11.89
C LYS A 281 12.93 -17.63 -10.80
N ASN A 282 14.06 -17.01 -11.18
CA ASN A 282 15.14 -16.67 -10.26
C ASN A 282 14.62 -15.87 -9.04
N PRO A 283 15.12 -16.16 -7.83
CA PRO A 283 14.73 -15.43 -6.64
C PRO A 283 15.07 -13.95 -6.77
N HIS A 284 14.13 -13.10 -6.35
CA HIS A 284 14.27 -11.64 -6.40
C HIS A 284 13.92 -11.04 -5.05
N ASP A 285 14.43 -9.83 -4.79
CA ASP A 285 14.19 -9.16 -3.52
C ASP A 285 12.85 -8.40 -3.58
N VAL A 286 11.96 -8.71 -2.66
CA VAL A 286 10.66 -8.06 -2.47
C VAL A 286 10.62 -7.32 -1.15
N TYR A 287 9.72 -6.35 -1.03
CA TYR A 287 9.40 -5.72 0.25
C TYR A 287 8.16 -6.38 0.84
N VAL A 288 8.26 -6.75 2.11
CA VAL A 288 7.18 -7.33 2.88
C VAL A 288 6.77 -6.35 3.96
N PHE A 289 5.48 -6.14 4.07
CA PHE A 289 4.81 -5.19 4.94
C PHE A 289 4.09 -5.99 6.04
N PRO A 290 4.59 -5.99 7.27
CA PRO A 290 3.93 -6.65 8.38
C PRO A 290 2.70 -5.84 8.81
N LEU A 291 1.52 -6.44 8.74
CA LEU A 291 0.23 -5.82 9.01
C LEU A 291 -0.44 -6.47 10.22
N LYS A 292 -1.06 -5.67 11.09
CA LYS A 292 -1.95 -6.16 12.16
C LYS A 292 -3.35 -5.59 11.95
N LEU A 293 -4.37 -6.35 12.32
CA LEU A 293 -5.75 -5.88 12.27
C LEU A 293 -6.02 -4.87 13.39
N LYS A 294 -6.69 -3.76 13.06
CA LYS A 294 -7.16 -2.80 14.05
C LYS A 294 -8.12 -3.48 15.03
N GLY A 295 -8.04 -3.10 16.30
CA GLY A 295 -8.82 -3.72 17.37
C GLY A 295 -8.31 -5.10 17.84
N GLY A 296 -7.14 -5.56 17.34
CA GLY A 296 -6.53 -6.81 17.80
C GLY A 296 -7.26 -8.08 17.35
N GLY A 297 -8.05 -7.98 16.27
CA GLY A 297 -8.77 -9.08 15.65
C GLY A 297 -7.83 -10.23 15.26
N ARG A 298 -8.39 -11.45 15.22
CA ARG A 298 -7.74 -12.63 14.65
C ARG A 298 -8.19 -12.77 13.19
N PRO A 299 -7.38 -13.33 12.29
CA PRO A 299 -7.86 -13.64 10.95
C PRO A 299 -9.14 -14.47 11.04
N PRO A 300 -10.15 -14.20 10.18
CA PRO A 300 -11.33 -15.04 10.10
C PRO A 300 -10.88 -16.48 9.77
N VAL A 301 -11.29 -17.44 10.60
CA VAL A 301 -10.94 -18.85 10.37
C VAL A 301 -11.75 -19.35 9.18
N THR A 302 -11.11 -19.43 8.01
CA THR A 302 -11.74 -19.96 6.81
C THR A 302 -11.74 -21.48 6.90
N ARG A 303 -12.91 -22.09 6.74
CA ARG A 303 -13.20 -23.53 7.01
C ARG A 303 -12.31 -24.53 6.23
N LYS A 304 -11.49 -24.08 5.27
CA LYS A 304 -10.56 -24.91 4.48
C LYS A 304 -9.21 -25.16 5.17
N ASP A 305 -8.83 -24.39 6.20
CA ASP A 305 -7.51 -24.55 6.85
C ASP A 305 -7.47 -25.72 7.85
N LEU A 306 -8.61 -26.10 8.43
CA LEU A 306 -8.68 -27.18 9.42
C LEU A 306 -8.47 -28.59 8.85
N SER A 307 -8.64 -28.80 7.55
CA SER A 307 -8.56 -30.14 6.95
C SER A 307 -7.19 -30.49 6.37
N LYS A 308 -6.29 -29.52 6.18
CA LYS A 308 -4.93 -29.78 5.67
C LYS A 308 -3.87 -29.95 6.75
N GLU A 309 -4.07 -29.39 7.94
CA GLU A 309 -3.07 -29.50 9.03
C GLU A 309 -3.14 -30.81 9.82
N ILE A 310 -4.30 -31.48 9.89
CA ILE A 310 -4.45 -32.72 10.68
C ILE A 310 -3.96 -33.97 9.92
N THR A 311 -3.92 -33.94 8.59
CA THR A 311 -3.50 -35.09 7.77
C THR A 311 -2.37 -34.72 6.83
N GLY A 312 -1.17 -34.52 7.37
CA GLY A 312 -0.03 -34.17 6.53
C GLY A 312 1.30 -33.91 7.20
N SER A 313 1.55 -34.39 8.42
CA SER A 313 2.89 -34.40 9.01
C SER A 313 3.77 -35.47 8.34
N ALA A 314 4.03 -35.29 7.05
CA ALA A 314 5.16 -35.88 6.35
C ALA A 314 6.21 -34.78 6.20
N GLN A 315 7.36 -34.97 6.84
CA GLN A 315 8.53 -34.11 6.78
C GLN A 315 8.88 -33.76 5.31
N LYS A 316 8.46 -32.60 4.83
CA LYS A 316 9.04 -32.02 3.61
C LYS A 316 10.27 -31.20 4.02
N LYS A 317 11.46 -31.69 3.66
CA LYS A 317 12.73 -30.96 3.75
C LYS A 317 12.65 -29.71 2.85
N GLY A 318 12.30 -28.57 3.44
CA GLY A 318 12.49 -27.25 2.84
C GLY A 318 13.97 -26.84 2.88
N LYS A 319 14.39 -25.94 1.99
CA LYS A 319 15.73 -25.35 2.02
C LYS A 319 15.97 -24.67 3.39
N PRO A 320 17.17 -24.78 3.99
CA PRO A 320 17.45 -24.12 5.26
C PRO A 320 17.34 -22.59 5.09
N LEU A 321 16.43 -21.96 5.84
CA LEU A 321 16.22 -20.51 5.82
C LEU A 321 17.45 -19.77 6.37
N PRO A 322 17.89 -18.63 5.81
CA PRO A 322 18.98 -17.83 6.38
C PRO A 322 18.69 -17.32 7.81
N LEU A 323 19.73 -17.06 8.62
CA LEU A 323 19.58 -16.60 10.01
C LEU A 323 18.71 -15.33 10.15
N PRO A 324 18.83 -14.29 9.30
CA PRO A 324 17.94 -13.13 9.37
C PRO A 324 16.47 -13.46 9.10
N GLU A 325 16.18 -14.41 8.19
CA GLU A 325 14.82 -14.85 7.88
C GLU A 325 14.23 -15.68 9.03
N LEU A 326 15.05 -16.50 9.70
CA LEU A 326 14.65 -17.23 10.90
C LEU A 326 14.43 -16.33 12.10
N GLU A 327 15.30 -15.35 12.32
CA GLU A 327 15.13 -14.31 13.34
C GLU A 327 13.80 -13.61 13.19
N PHE A 328 13.51 -13.25 11.94
CA PHE A 328 12.33 -12.56 11.56
C PHE A 328 11.07 -13.40 11.84
N GLN A 329 11.01 -14.64 11.34
CA GLN A 329 9.85 -15.50 11.59
C GLN A 329 9.68 -15.83 13.09
N ALA A 330 10.78 -16.00 13.82
CA ALA A 330 10.77 -16.23 15.26
C ALA A 330 10.28 -15.02 16.06
N ARG A 331 10.55 -13.79 15.58
CA ARG A 331 10.11 -12.54 16.22
C ARG A 331 8.57 -12.41 16.26
N TYR A 332 7.88 -12.96 15.26
CA TYR A 332 6.44 -12.78 15.04
C TYR A 332 5.58 -14.02 15.31
N ALA A 333 6.18 -15.15 15.65
CA ALA A 333 5.47 -16.39 15.92
C ALA A 333 4.51 -16.25 17.13
N VAL A 334 3.29 -16.82 17.05
CA VAL A 334 2.29 -16.71 18.14
C VAL A 334 2.44 -17.83 19.16
N LYS A 335 2.42 -17.39 20.43
CA LYS A 335 2.19 -18.15 21.65
C LYS A 335 0.89 -18.96 21.57
N THR A 336 0.99 -20.28 21.54
CA THR A 336 -0.15 -21.18 21.80
C THR A 336 -0.47 -21.21 23.30
N GLY A 337 -1.21 -20.19 23.75
CA GLY A 337 -1.85 -20.14 25.08
C GLY A 337 -3.36 -20.06 24.94
N GLY A 338 -3.98 -21.11 24.40
CA GLY A 338 -5.44 -21.26 24.30
C GLY A 338 -5.93 -22.42 25.15
N ARG A 339 -6.40 -22.11 26.36
CA ARG A 339 -6.92 -23.01 27.40
C ARG A 339 -7.84 -24.12 26.85
N ARG A 340 -7.53 -25.38 27.17
CA ARG A 340 -8.48 -26.51 27.24
C ARG A 340 -8.44 -27.05 28.67
N GLU A 341 -9.62 -27.33 29.24
CA GLU A 341 -9.75 -27.96 30.55
C GLU A 341 -9.13 -29.36 30.56
N VAL A 342 -8.29 -29.57 31.58
CA VAL A 342 -7.86 -30.81 32.24
C VAL A 342 -7.21 -31.89 31.35
N VAL A 343 -5.88 -31.95 31.36
CA VAL A 343 -4.99 -33.07 31.80
C VAL A 343 -3.57 -32.77 31.27
N SER A 344 -2.62 -32.56 32.21
CA SER A 344 -1.16 -32.39 32.03
C SER A 344 -0.69 -31.43 30.92
N GLU A 345 -0.48 -30.17 31.29
CA GLU A 345 0.06 -29.12 30.41
C GLU A 345 1.52 -29.42 29.99
N VAL A 346 1.68 -29.92 28.76
CA VAL A 346 2.95 -29.82 28.03
C VAL A 346 2.77 -28.70 27.01
N PHE A 347 3.34 -27.54 27.30
CA PHE A 347 3.42 -26.45 26.34
C PHE A 347 4.35 -26.87 25.20
N GLU A 348 3.83 -26.90 23.97
CA GLU A 348 4.61 -27.26 22.79
C GLU A 348 5.28 -25.99 22.23
N PRO A 349 6.62 -25.84 22.34
CA PRO A 349 7.31 -24.61 21.96
C PRO A 349 7.28 -24.36 20.45
N ASP A 350 7.29 -23.09 20.05
CA ASP A 350 7.34 -22.72 18.64
C ASP A 350 8.65 -23.19 18.01
N ARG A 351 8.53 -24.00 16.96
CA ARG A 351 9.66 -24.60 16.24
C ARG A 351 10.58 -23.54 15.62
N ILE A 352 10.03 -22.40 15.20
CA ILE A 352 10.80 -21.33 14.56
C ILE A 352 11.60 -20.55 15.60
N VAL A 353 11.00 -20.23 16.75
CA VAL A 353 11.69 -19.57 17.88
C VAL A 353 12.85 -20.43 18.38
N SER A 354 12.60 -21.73 18.49
CA SER A 354 13.60 -22.71 18.90
C SER A 354 14.76 -22.84 17.90
N GLU A 355 14.46 -22.88 16.61
CA GLU A 355 15.47 -22.95 15.54
C GLU A 355 16.32 -21.67 15.48
N TYR A 356 15.67 -20.51 15.58
CA TYR A 356 16.38 -19.23 15.62
C TYR A 356 17.34 -19.15 16.82
N ALA A 357 16.88 -19.53 18.01
CA ALA A 357 17.71 -19.48 19.21
C ALA A 357 18.97 -20.38 19.09
N ARG A 358 18.84 -21.57 18.49
CA ARG A 358 19.99 -22.45 18.19
C ARG A 358 20.99 -21.80 17.24
N ARG A 359 20.52 -21.23 16.14
CA ARG A 359 21.43 -20.62 15.15
C ARG A 359 22.05 -19.32 15.62
N ARG A 360 21.31 -18.49 16.36
CA ARG A 360 21.84 -17.27 17.01
C ARG A 360 22.98 -17.61 17.97
N ALA A 361 22.89 -18.74 18.65
CA ALA A 361 23.94 -19.23 19.55
C ALA A 361 25.17 -19.76 18.80
N ASN A 362 25.05 -20.08 17.52
CA ASN A 362 26.16 -20.52 16.65
C ASN A 362 27.03 -21.60 17.29
N GLY A 363 26.38 -22.63 17.85
CA GLY A 363 27.06 -23.73 18.53
C GLY A 363 27.76 -23.36 19.84
N THR A 364 27.54 -22.17 20.40
CA THR A 364 28.12 -21.72 21.67
C THR A 364 27.03 -21.52 22.73
N CYS A 365 27.20 -22.11 23.91
CA CYS A 365 26.28 -21.96 25.03
C CYS A 365 26.14 -20.49 25.45
N GLN A 366 24.91 -19.98 25.51
CA GLN A 366 24.66 -18.58 25.84
C GLN A 366 24.83 -18.25 27.34
N LEU A 367 25.07 -19.25 28.21
CA LEU A 367 25.41 -19.00 29.62
C LEU A 367 26.93 -19.07 29.88
N CYS A 368 27.53 -20.25 29.68
CA CYS A 368 28.95 -20.47 30.00
C CYS A 368 29.94 -20.10 28.89
N ASN A 369 29.45 -19.72 27.71
CA ASN A 369 30.27 -19.36 26.54
C ASN A 369 31.20 -20.47 26.03
N GLN A 370 30.95 -21.73 26.40
CA GLN A 370 31.64 -22.89 25.86
C GLN A 370 30.92 -23.40 24.61
N ASN A 371 31.67 -24.04 23.71
CA ASN A 371 31.08 -24.74 22.56
C ASN A 371 30.09 -25.83 23.02
N ALA A 372 29.17 -26.19 22.11
CA ALA A 372 28.27 -27.32 22.30
C ALA A 372 29.08 -28.59 22.67
N PRO A 373 28.59 -29.41 23.59
CA PRO A 373 29.33 -30.56 24.11
C PRO A 373 29.58 -31.63 23.04
N PHE A 374 28.75 -31.69 22.00
CA PHE A 374 28.88 -32.61 20.87
C PHE A 374 28.05 -32.12 19.67
N VAL A 375 28.20 -32.80 18.53
CA VAL A 375 27.38 -32.60 17.31
C VAL A 375 26.41 -33.77 17.13
N THR A 376 25.23 -33.50 16.58
CA THR A 376 24.22 -34.54 16.28
C THR A 376 24.62 -35.37 15.05
N ALA A 377 23.87 -36.45 14.79
CA ALA A 377 24.07 -37.28 13.59
C ALA A 377 23.90 -36.48 12.29
N ASP A 378 23.13 -35.39 12.32
CA ASP A 378 22.91 -34.49 11.19
C ASP A 378 24.01 -33.41 11.05
N GLY A 379 25.02 -33.43 11.92
CA GLY A 379 26.16 -32.50 11.90
C GLY A 379 25.95 -31.19 12.67
N GLU A 380 24.85 -31.05 13.40
CA GLU A 380 24.48 -29.80 14.07
C GLU A 380 24.99 -29.75 15.53
N PRO A 381 25.50 -28.60 16.04
CA PRO A 381 25.90 -28.45 17.44
C PRO A 381 24.72 -28.68 18.40
N TYR A 382 24.90 -29.54 19.42
CA TYR A 382 23.84 -29.86 20.36
C TYR A 382 23.69 -28.81 21.47
N LEU A 383 22.63 -28.01 21.43
CA LEU A 383 22.22 -27.09 22.49
C LEU A 383 20.72 -27.24 22.77
N GLU A 384 20.34 -27.10 24.04
CA GLU A 384 18.97 -27.16 24.55
C GLU A 384 18.35 -25.76 24.62
N ILE A 385 17.07 -25.65 24.26
CA ILE A 385 16.34 -24.38 24.28
C ILE A 385 15.76 -24.13 25.67
N HIS A 386 15.93 -22.90 26.16
CA HIS A 386 15.52 -22.49 27.49
C HIS A 386 14.81 -21.13 27.46
N HIS A 387 13.67 -21.04 28.12
CA HIS A 387 13.00 -19.76 28.39
C HIS A 387 13.61 -19.10 29.63
N ILE A 388 14.12 -17.87 29.49
CA ILE A 388 14.74 -17.09 30.58
C ILE A 388 13.73 -16.82 31.69
N ILE A 389 12.53 -16.41 31.31
CA ILE A 389 11.34 -16.39 32.16
C ILE A 389 10.54 -17.64 31.78
N PRO A 390 10.37 -18.62 32.69
CA PRO A 390 9.62 -19.84 32.41
C PRO A 390 8.18 -19.57 31.93
N LEU A 391 7.66 -20.40 31.03
CA LEU A 391 6.28 -20.26 30.53
C LEU A 391 5.24 -20.30 31.66
N ILE A 392 5.46 -21.16 32.68
CA ILE A 392 4.59 -21.27 33.85
C ILE A 392 4.55 -19.99 34.70
N ASP A 393 5.61 -19.19 34.65
CA ASP A 393 5.75 -17.93 35.37
C ASP A 393 5.31 -16.73 34.51
N GLY A 394 4.54 -16.98 33.43
CA GLY A 394 4.08 -15.95 32.51
C GLY A 394 5.10 -15.53 31.46
N GLY A 395 6.18 -16.32 31.31
CA GLY A 395 7.18 -16.12 30.27
C GLY A 395 6.61 -16.28 28.87
N GLU A 396 7.14 -15.48 27.95
CA GLU A 396 6.70 -15.44 26.57
C GLU A 396 7.56 -16.36 25.67
N ASP A 397 6.97 -17.10 24.74
CA ASP A 397 7.72 -17.89 23.76
C ASP A 397 8.18 -17.00 22.59
N VAL A 398 9.15 -16.11 22.86
CA VAL A 398 9.64 -15.08 21.93
C VAL A 398 11.16 -15.02 21.93
N ILE A 399 11.75 -14.51 20.84
CA ILE A 399 13.22 -14.44 20.67
C ILE A 399 13.96 -13.70 21.80
N GLY A 400 13.27 -12.76 22.47
CA GLY A 400 13.80 -11.99 23.59
C GLY A 400 13.85 -12.77 24.91
N ASN A 401 13.09 -13.87 25.00
CA ASN A 401 12.95 -14.67 26.21
C ASN A 401 13.48 -16.11 26.04
N VAL A 402 13.99 -16.49 24.87
CA VAL A 402 14.49 -17.84 24.58
C VAL A 402 15.98 -17.83 24.32
N VAL A 403 16.74 -18.79 24.85
CA VAL A 403 18.21 -18.96 24.65
C VAL A 403 18.59 -20.41 24.42
N ALA A 404 19.76 -20.65 23.80
CA ALA A 404 20.32 -21.99 23.63
C ALA A 404 21.48 -22.25 24.62
N LEU A 405 21.37 -23.30 25.42
CA LEU A 405 22.26 -23.66 26.51
C LEU A 405 22.84 -25.07 26.34
N CYS A 406 24.04 -25.33 26.85
CA CYS A 406 24.50 -26.71 26.98
C CYS A 406 23.70 -27.45 28.07
N PRO A 407 23.64 -28.79 28.07
CA PRO A 407 22.83 -29.56 29.02
C PRO A 407 23.13 -29.24 30.49
N ASN A 408 24.39 -29.00 30.81
CA ASN A 408 24.81 -28.62 32.17
C ASN A 408 24.26 -27.25 32.59
N CYS A 409 24.33 -26.25 31.70
CA CYS A 409 23.82 -24.91 31.96
C CYS A 409 22.29 -24.89 31.96
N HIS A 410 21.66 -25.65 31.07
CA HIS A 410 20.21 -25.80 31.03
C HIS A 410 19.69 -26.40 32.34
N ARG A 411 20.31 -27.48 32.82
CA ARG A 411 19.97 -28.08 34.11
C ARG A 411 20.23 -27.13 35.28
N LYS A 412 21.33 -26.36 35.25
CA LYS A 412 21.64 -25.32 36.24
C LYS A 412 20.52 -24.27 36.32
N MET A 413 20.02 -23.80 35.19
CA MET A 413 18.92 -22.83 35.15
C MET A 413 17.63 -23.40 35.76
N HIS A 414 17.25 -24.62 35.41
CA HIS A 414 16.07 -25.28 36.00
C HIS A 414 16.18 -25.50 37.52
N LEU A 415 17.38 -25.77 38.04
CA LEU A 415 17.58 -26.08 39.47
C LEU A 415 17.82 -24.85 40.34
N LEU A 416 18.55 -23.86 39.83
CA LEU A 416 19.06 -22.75 40.64
C LEU A 416 18.49 -21.40 40.24
N ASN A 417 18.17 -21.21 38.96
CA ASN A 417 17.63 -19.97 38.37
C ASN A 417 18.22 -18.67 38.97
N LEU A 418 19.55 -18.59 39.08
CA LEU A 418 20.19 -17.53 39.86
C LEU A 418 19.99 -16.16 39.19
N PRO A 419 19.65 -15.09 39.96
CA PRO A 419 19.45 -13.75 39.38
C PRO A 419 20.60 -13.22 38.50
N PRO A 420 21.89 -13.45 38.83
CA PRO A 420 23.00 -13.06 37.96
C PRO A 420 23.01 -13.77 36.61
N ASP A 421 22.63 -15.05 36.56
CA ASP A 421 22.58 -15.84 35.34
C ASP A 421 21.42 -15.36 34.45
N VAL A 422 20.24 -15.12 35.05
CA VAL A 422 19.07 -14.54 34.36
C VAL A 422 19.42 -13.18 33.75
N ALA A 423 20.06 -12.29 34.51
CA ALA A 423 20.48 -10.98 34.03
C ALA A 423 21.51 -11.07 32.90
N LEU A 424 22.42 -12.05 32.95
CA LEU A 424 23.36 -12.31 31.85
C LEU A 424 22.63 -12.76 30.58
N LEU A 425 21.69 -13.70 30.70
CA LEU A 425 20.92 -14.21 29.56
C LEU A 425 20.06 -13.12 28.91
N LYS A 426 19.41 -12.26 29.70
CA LYS A 426 18.65 -11.10 29.19
C LYS A 426 19.52 -10.15 28.37
N ARG A 427 20.71 -9.80 28.86
CA ARG A 427 21.65 -8.96 28.10
C ARG A 427 22.08 -9.58 26.77
N ARG A 428 22.13 -10.92 26.68
CA ARG A 428 22.45 -11.62 25.43
C ARG A 428 21.30 -11.68 24.44
N THR A 429 20.06 -11.48 24.88
CA THR A 429 18.89 -11.38 24.00
C THR A 429 18.58 -9.95 23.59
N GLU A 430 19.00 -8.95 24.37
CA GLU A 430 18.80 -7.51 24.09
C GLU A 430 19.91 -6.87 23.22
N GLY A 431 21.10 -7.47 23.17
CA GLY A 431 22.33 -6.84 22.65
C GLY A 431 22.63 -6.93 21.15
N LYS A 432 21.64 -7.11 20.26
CA LYS A 432 21.85 -7.09 18.80
C LYS A 432 20.66 -6.45 18.08
N ASN A 433 20.50 -5.13 18.24
CA ASN A 433 19.73 -4.30 17.30
C ASN A 433 20.65 -3.75 16.22
#